data_AF-A0A495VVJ0-F1
#
_entry.id   AF-A0A495VVJ0-F1
#
_cell.length_a   1.000
_cell.length_b   1.000
_cell.length_c   1.000
_cell.angle_alpha   90.00
_cell.angle_beta   90.00
_cell.angle_gamma   90.00
#
_symmetry.space_group_name_H-M   'P 1'
#
loop_
_entity.id
_entity.type
_entity.pdbx_description
1 polymer ?
#
loop_
_entity_poly.entity_id
_entity_poly.type
_entity_poly.pdbx_seq_one_letter_code
_entity_poly.pdbx_strand_id
1 'polypeptide(L)'
;MTLPDTLIIEQPWGAARHLFGTRYETRAYTEHGAPVAVAADRKGLGPLRKLLRTTGFSGRTTFDLVVSHLGQPLLLVRKGPGKPPTRVSRPDGAPLGSVRRESRSHYALLDPSGQRICYFGDVAGFTQGAIAKRDGRRVRRDVLHVRPGTPEPARTLALAVGLAFDVVRGVGTSHTGGGGFDFPAA
;
A
#
# COMPACT_ATOMS: atom_id res chain seq x y z
N MET A 1 -18.58 -2.02 -4.93
CA MET A 1 -18.51 -1.53 -3.53
C MET A 1 -17.30 -0.62 -3.43
N THR A 2 -17.49 0.62 -2.97
CA THR A 2 -16.44 1.64 -2.87
C THR A 2 -15.90 1.71 -1.44
N LEU A 3 -14.59 1.67 -1.28
CA LEU A 3 -13.95 1.97 0.02
C LEU A 3 -14.28 3.42 0.43
N PRO A 4 -14.36 3.74 1.74
CA PRO A 4 -14.61 5.09 2.23
C PRO A 4 -13.46 6.04 1.87
N ASP A 5 -13.72 7.34 2.00
CA ASP A 5 -12.75 8.39 1.70
C ASP A 5 -11.59 8.43 2.72
N THR A 6 -11.89 8.22 4.00
CA THR A 6 -10.85 8.04 5.02
C THR A 6 -10.63 6.56 5.34
N LEU A 7 -9.37 6.14 5.31
CA LEU A 7 -8.93 4.84 5.80
C LEU A 7 -7.89 4.99 6.90
N ILE A 8 -8.12 4.30 8.01
CA ILE A 8 -7.10 4.02 9.01
C ILE A 8 -6.37 2.75 8.59
N ILE A 9 -5.09 2.84 8.27
CA ILE A 9 -4.29 1.72 7.77
C ILE A 9 -3.33 1.27 8.86
N GLU A 10 -3.60 0.11 9.44
CA GLU A 10 -2.74 -0.53 10.42
C GLU A 10 -1.76 -1.47 9.73
N GLN A 11 -0.49 -1.32 10.11
CA GLN A 11 0.57 -2.22 9.73
C GLN A 11 1.12 -2.92 10.98
N PRO A 12 1.26 -4.26 10.99
CA PRO A 12 1.88 -4.96 12.10
C PRO A 12 3.30 -4.43 12.38
N TRP A 13 3.58 -4.08 13.64
CA TRP A 13 4.87 -3.54 14.04
C TRP A 13 5.56 -4.44 15.07
N GLY A 14 6.87 -4.67 14.89
CA GLY A 14 7.68 -5.40 15.86
C GLY A 14 9.12 -5.60 15.40
N ALA A 15 10.11 -5.37 16.27
CA ALA A 15 11.53 -5.46 15.94
C ALA A 15 11.92 -6.79 15.28
N ALA A 16 11.42 -7.92 15.80
CA ALA A 16 11.64 -9.25 15.20
C ALA A 16 10.93 -9.43 13.84
N ARG A 17 9.77 -8.81 13.63
CA ARG A 17 9.07 -8.85 12.33
C ARG A 17 9.77 -7.98 11.29
N HIS A 18 10.51 -6.94 11.68
CA HIS A 18 11.33 -6.20 10.72
C HIS A 18 12.59 -6.96 10.31
N LEU A 19 13.16 -7.76 11.22
CA LEU A 19 14.35 -8.58 10.95
C LEU A 19 14.03 -9.88 10.20
N PHE A 20 12.84 -10.47 10.40
CA PHE A 20 12.47 -11.79 9.85
C PHE A 20 11.15 -11.82 9.07
N GLY A 21 10.36 -10.73 9.11
CA GLY A 21 9.05 -10.66 8.50
C GLY A 21 9.16 -10.47 6.99
N THR A 22 8.92 -11.57 6.29
CA THR A 22 8.97 -11.58 4.83
C THR A 22 7.63 -11.29 4.21
N ARG A 23 6.52 -11.43 4.95
CA ARG A 23 5.16 -11.19 4.46
C ARG A 23 4.72 -9.75 4.69
N TYR A 24 4.24 -9.12 3.63
CA TYR A 24 3.55 -7.85 3.69
C TYR A 24 2.08 -8.10 4.06
N GLU A 25 1.58 -7.36 5.05
CA GLU A 25 0.17 -7.36 5.46
C GLU A 25 -0.16 -5.97 6.02
N THR A 26 -1.23 -5.36 5.53
CA THR A 26 -1.83 -4.16 6.10
C THR A 26 -3.33 -4.38 6.22
N ARG A 27 -3.94 -3.74 7.21
CA ARG A 27 -5.38 -3.80 7.47
C ARG A 27 -5.92 -2.39 7.48
N ALA A 28 -7.00 -2.15 6.75
CA ALA A 28 -7.67 -0.87 6.70
C ALA A 28 -9.00 -0.93 7.43
N TYR A 29 -9.29 0.15 8.15
CA TYR A 29 -10.48 0.35 8.94
C TYR A 29 -11.10 1.70 8.62
N THR A 30 -12.37 1.86 8.92
CA THR A 30 -13.01 3.18 8.99
C THR A 30 -12.44 3.99 10.16
N GLU A 31 -12.77 5.27 10.23
CA GLU A 31 -12.43 6.13 11.39
C GLU A 31 -13.00 5.58 12.70
N HIS A 32 -14.19 4.95 12.65
CA HIS A 32 -14.84 4.28 13.77
C HIS A 32 -14.28 2.88 14.08
N GLY A 33 -13.24 2.44 13.37
CA GLY A 33 -12.54 1.17 13.65
C GLY A 33 -13.19 -0.09 13.06
N ALA A 34 -14.19 0.04 12.19
CA ALA A 34 -14.79 -1.09 11.48
C ALA A 34 -13.85 -1.58 10.36
N PRO A 35 -13.61 -2.89 10.20
CA PRO A 35 -12.69 -3.40 9.18
C PRO A 35 -13.24 -3.20 7.78
N VAL A 36 -12.39 -2.73 6.86
CA VAL A 36 -12.79 -2.42 5.48
C VAL A 36 -11.93 -3.14 4.45
N ALA A 37 -10.62 -3.27 4.63
CA ALA A 37 -9.81 -4.01 3.67
C ALA A 37 -8.58 -4.65 4.30
N VAL A 38 -8.04 -5.65 3.62
CA VAL A 38 -6.74 -6.23 3.95
C VAL A 38 -5.92 -6.24 2.67
N ALA A 39 -4.69 -5.75 2.72
CA ALA A 39 -3.73 -5.93 1.64
C ALA A 39 -2.61 -6.88 2.10
N ALA A 40 -2.50 -8.04 1.47
CA ALA A 40 -1.52 -9.06 1.85
C ALA A 40 -0.91 -9.77 0.65
N ASP A 41 0.29 -10.35 0.80
CA ASP A 41 0.90 -11.17 -0.26
C ASP A 41 -0.06 -12.31 -0.69
N ARG A 42 -0.31 -12.43 -2.00
CA ARG A 42 -1.24 -13.41 -2.60
C ARG A 42 -0.83 -14.87 -2.37
N LYS A 43 0.47 -15.14 -2.31
CA LYS A 43 1.05 -16.48 -2.16
C LYS A 43 2.14 -16.46 -1.10
N GLY A 44 2.36 -17.62 -0.47
CA GLY A 44 3.54 -17.85 0.35
C GLY A 44 4.81 -17.58 -0.46
N LEU A 45 5.75 -16.84 0.13
CA LEU A 45 7.01 -16.50 -0.53
C LEU A 45 7.89 -17.75 -0.58
N GLY A 46 8.37 -18.10 -1.77
CA GLY A 46 9.41 -19.12 -1.92
C GLY A 46 10.71 -18.70 -1.19
N PRO A 47 11.59 -19.66 -0.85
CA PRO A 47 12.75 -19.45 0.01
C PRO A 47 13.70 -18.35 -0.51
N LEU A 48 13.90 -18.24 -1.83
CA LEU A 48 14.71 -17.18 -2.45
C LEU A 48 14.15 -15.76 -2.23
N ARG A 49 12.82 -15.58 -2.35
CA ARG A 49 12.18 -14.28 -2.09
C ARG A 49 12.20 -13.94 -0.60
N LYS A 50 12.11 -14.97 0.26
CA LYS A 50 12.29 -14.83 1.70
C LYS A 50 13.68 -14.27 2.00
N LEU A 51 14.71 -14.85 1.41
CA LEU A 51 16.12 -14.45 1.58
C LEU A 51 16.38 -13.01 1.09
N LEU A 52 15.89 -12.65 -0.09
CA LEU A 52 16.06 -11.30 -0.65
C LEU A 52 15.35 -10.20 0.15
N ARG A 53 14.22 -10.52 0.80
CA ARG A 53 13.53 -9.59 1.70
C ARG A 53 14.26 -9.44 3.04
N THR A 54 14.95 -10.48 3.52
CA THR A 54 15.73 -10.43 4.77
C THR A 54 17.09 -9.71 4.61
N THR A 55 17.69 -9.67 3.42
CA THR A 55 19.01 -9.06 3.20
C THR A 55 19.00 -7.56 2.85
N GLY A 56 17.89 -6.85 3.08
CA GLY A 56 17.82 -5.39 2.90
C GLY A 56 17.66 -4.90 1.46
N PHE A 57 17.53 -5.80 0.48
CA PHE A 57 17.24 -5.45 -0.92
C PHE A 57 15.75 -5.18 -1.20
N SER A 58 14.94 -4.84 -0.17
CA SER A 58 13.47 -4.78 -0.27
C SER A 58 12.97 -3.85 -1.39
N GLY A 59 13.69 -2.76 -1.68
CA GLY A 59 13.38 -1.86 -2.79
C GLY A 59 13.45 -2.50 -4.16
N ARG A 60 14.22 -3.58 -4.34
CA ARG A 60 14.31 -4.38 -5.57
C ARG A 60 13.45 -5.65 -5.55
N THR A 61 12.81 -5.96 -4.42
CA THR A 61 11.98 -7.17 -4.32
C THR A 61 10.62 -7.00 -5.00
N THR A 62 10.15 -8.11 -5.54
CA THR A 62 8.82 -8.22 -6.14
C THR A 62 7.76 -8.34 -5.05
N PHE A 63 6.61 -7.73 -5.29
CA PHE A 63 5.41 -7.86 -4.45
C PHE A 63 4.22 -8.22 -5.35
N ASP A 64 3.40 -9.15 -4.89
CA ASP A 64 2.13 -9.53 -5.51
C ASP A 64 1.11 -9.60 -4.39
N LEU A 65 0.39 -8.49 -4.20
CA LEU A 65 -0.57 -8.32 -3.12
C LEU A 65 -1.99 -8.49 -3.64
N VAL A 66 -2.85 -9.04 -2.80
CA VAL A 66 -4.30 -8.96 -2.97
C VAL A 66 -4.83 -7.97 -1.94
N VAL A 67 -5.60 -7.00 -2.42
CA VAL A 67 -6.50 -6.21 -1.57
C VAL A 67 -7.84 -6.93 -1.54
N SER A 68 -8.32 -7.29 -0.35
CA SER A 68 -9.60 -7.97 -0.15
C SER A 68 -10.49 -7.26 0.85
N HIS A 69 -11.79 -7.40 0.69
CA HIS A 69 -12.82 -6.99 1.65
C HIS A 69 -13.64 -8.22 2.03
N LEU A 70 -13.75 -8.51 3.34
CA LEU A 70 -14.46 -9.69 3.84
C LEU A 70 -14.05 -11.00 3.14
N GLY A 71 -12.75 -11.14 2.84
CA GLY A 71 -12.18 -12.30 2.15
C GLY A 71 -12.33 -12.29 0.61
N GLN A 72 -13.14 -11.40 0.05
CA GLN A 72 -13.32 -11.28 -1.40
C GLN A 72 -12.24 -10.39 -2.02
N PRO A 73 -11.52 -10.84 -3.07
CA PRO A 73 -10.50 -10.03 -3.72
C PRO A 73 -11.14 -8.84 -4.44
N LEU A 74 -10.62 -7.64 -4.19
CA LEU A 74 -11.04 -6.40 -4.85
C LEU A 74 -10.01 -5.94 -5.88
N LEU A 75 -8.71 -6.01 -5.55
CA LEU A 75 -7.63 -5.53 -6.41
C LEU A 75 -6.41 -6.43 -6.29
N LEU A 76 -5.61 -6.45 -7.33
CA LEU A 76 -4.27 -7.02 -7.34
C LEU A 76 -3.25 -5.87 -7.47
N VAL A 77 -2.27 -5.82 -6.57
CA VAL A 77 -1.20 -4.82 -6.58
C VAL A 77 0.13 -5.52 -6.80
N ARG A 78 0.79 -5.21 -7.92
CA ARG A 78 2.00 -5.90 -8.36
C ARG A 78 3.15 -4.94 -8.55
N LYS A 79 4.23 -5.16 -7.81
CA LYS A 79 5.51 -4.48 -7.99
C LYS A 79 6.52 -5.45 -8.58
N GLY A 80 7.05 -5.11 -9.75
CA GLY A 80 8.16 -5.84 -10.38
C GLY A 80 9.50 -5.64 -9.64
N PRO A 81 10.58 -6.28 -10.10
CA PRO A 81 11.91 -6.00 -9.58
C PRO A 81 12.31 -4.55 -9.91
N GLY A 82 13.00 -3.88 -8.99
CA GLY A 82 13.49 -2.52 -9.17
C GLY A 82 12.49 -1.40 -8.86
N LYS A 83 12.66 -0.26 -9.56
CA LYS A 83 11.84 0.96 -9.43
C LYS A 83 10.70 0.93 -10.48
N PRO A 84 9.56 1.56 -10.19
CA PRO A 84 8.22 1.49 -10.82
C PRO A 84 8.07 1.21 -12.34
N PRO A 85 6.87 0.83 -12.81
CA PRO A 85 5.58 1.04 -12.13
C PRO A 85 5.07 -0.13 -11.27
N THR A 86 4.40 0.22 -10.16
CA THR A 86 3.54 -0.72 -9.42
C THR A 86 2.20 -0.78 -10.12
N ARG A 87 1.81 -1.94 -10.62
CA ARG A 87 0.58 -2.13 -11.40
C ARG A 87 -0.59 -2.48 -10.50
N VAL A 88 -1.77 -1.95 -10.84
CA VAL A 88 -3.04 -2.26 -10.18
C VAL A 88 -3.99 -2.85 -11.21
N SER A 89 -4.59 -3.99 -10.89
CA SER A 89 -5.58 -4.64 -11.73
C SER A 89 -6.77 -5.11 -10.91
N ARG A 90 -7.88 -5.37 -11.59
CA ARG A 90 -9.02 -6.10 -11.03
C ARG A 90 -8.64 -7.57 -10.74
N PRO A 91 -9.48 -8.30 -9.96
CA PRO A 91 -9.22 -9.70 -9.63
C PRO A 91 -9.20 -10.63 -10.85
N ASP A 92 -9.96 -10.29 -11.89
CA ASP A 92 -9.98 -10.95 -13.20
C ASP A 92 -8.71 -10.71 -14.04
N GLY A 93 -7.83 -9.81 -13.59
CA GLY A 93 -6.59 -9.44 -14.27
C GLY A 93 -6.70 -8.21 -15.17
N ALA A 94 -7.88 -7.62 -15.35
CA ALA A 94 -8.06 -6.42 -16.16
C ALA A 94 -7.27 -5.24 -15.58
N PRO A 95 -6.39 -4.58 -16.35
CA PRO A 95 -5.57 -3.50 -15.84
C PRO A 95 -6.43 -2.27 -15.53
N LEU A 96 -6.22 -1.68 -14.35
CA LEU A 96 -6.82 -0.40 -13.97
C LEU A 96 -5.87 0.76 -14.17
N GLY A 97 -4.57 0.50 -14.02
CA GLY A 97 -3.53 1.49 -14.18
C GLY A 97 -2.29 1.12 -13.40
N SER A 98 -1.45 2.12 -13.14
CA SER A 98 -0.22 1.91 -12.41
C SER A 98 0.25 3.15 -11.67
N VAL A 99 1.20 2.96 -10.76
CA VAL A 99 1.74 4.01 -9.92
C VAL A 99 3.23 4.09 -10.14
N ARG A 100 3.70 5.28 -10.52
CA ARG A 100 5.12 5.55 -10.72
C ARG A 100 5.60 6.63 -9.78
N ARG A 101 6.59 6.30 -8.96
CA ARG A 101 7.36 7.27 -8.18
C ARG A 101 8.25 8.09 -9.14
N GLU A 102 7.95 9.38 -9.27
CA GLU A 102 8.73 10.32 -10.09
C GLU A 102 9.75 11.10 -9.23
N SER A 103 9.46 11.33 -7.96
CA SER A 103 10.41 11.92 -7.00
C SER A 103 10.26 11.32 -5.59
N ARG A 104 10.90 11.90 -4.57
CA ARG A 104 10.70 11.45 -3.18
C ARG A 104 9.28 11.70 -2.69
N SER A 105 8.62 12.73 -3.21
CA SER A 105 7.30 13.17 -2.79
C SER A 105 6.22 13.02 -3.85
N HIS A 106 6.58 12.77 -5.11
CA HIS A 106 5.62 12.72 -6.21
C HIS A 106 5.45 11.29 -6.74
N TYR A 107 4.19 10.84 -6.70
CA TYR A 107 3.75 9.55 -7.23
C TYR A 107 2.71 9.81 -8.29
N ALA A 108 3.04 9.56 -9.56
CA ALA A 108 2.12 9.68 -10.67
C ALA A 108 1.16 8.48 -10.69
N LEU A 109 -0.13 8.76 -10.78
CA LEU A 109 -1.18 7.79 -11.07
C LEU A 109 -1.34 7.74 -12.60
N LEU A 110 -1.09 6.57 -13.16
CA LEU A 110 -1.10 6.32 -14.60
C LEU A 110 -2.31 5.45 -14.94
N ASP A 111 -2.94 5.73 -16.09
CA ASP A 111 -3.99 4.89 -16.66
C ASP A 111 -3.41 3.54 -17.18
N PRO A 112 -4.25 2.65 -17.76
CA PRO A 112 -3.76 1.40 -18.33
C PRO A 112 -2.77 1.56 -19.51
N SER A 113 -2.82 2.69 -20.23
CA SER A 113 -1.92 3.00 -21.36
C SER A 113 -0.57 3.56 -20.91
N GLY A 114 -0.45 3.96 -19.63
CA GLY A 114 0.74 4.59 -19.06
C GLY A 114 0.68 6.12 -19.10
N GLN A 115 -0.42 6.72 -19.56
CA GLN A 115 -0.65 8.15 -19.50
C GLN A 115 -0.93 8.59 -18.07
N ARG A 116 -0.30 9.69 -17.63
CA ARG A 116 -0.54 10.25 -16.29
C ARG A 116 -1.93 10.86 -16.23
N ILE A 117 -2.71 10.41 -15.25
CA ILE A 117 -4.01 10.98 -14.90
C ILE A 117 -3.80 12.21 -14.01
N CYS A 118 -3.05 12.02 -12.91
CA CYS A 118 -2.72 13.04 -11.90
C CYS A 118 -1.56 12.54 -11.02
N TYR A 119 -1.17 13.35 -10.04
CA TYR A 119 -0.37 12.88 -8.90
C TYR A 119 -1.25 12.38 -7.77
N PHE A 120 -0.71 11.47 -6.98
CA PHE A 120 -1.35 10.96 -5.76
C PHE A 120 -1.76 12.09 -4.82
N GLY A 121 -0.88 13.10 -4.62
CA GLY A 121 -1.16 14.26 -3.76
C GLY A 121 -2.32 15.14 -4.24
N ASP A 122 -2.70 15.07 -5.51
CA ASP A 122 -3.82 15.85 -6.07
C ASP A 122 -5.18 15.27 -5.64
N VAL A 123 -5.19 13.99 -5.25
CA VAL A 123 -6.42 13.22 -4.97
C VAL A 123 -6.44 12.57 -3.60
N ALA A 124 -5.30 12.47 -2.92
CA ALA A 124 -5.23 11.88 -1.59
C ALA A 124 -4.05 12.40 -0.75
N GLY A 125 -4.30 12.55 0.55
CA GLY A 125 -3.28 12.76 1.57
C GLY A 125 -2.95 11.47 2.30
N PHE A 126 -1.69 11.31 2.73
CA PHE A 126 -1.24 10.17 3.51
C PHE A 126 -0.39 10.64 4.69
N THR A 127 -0.85 10.35 5.90
CA THR A 127 -0.14 10.63 7.15
C THR A 127 0.38 9.33 7.73
N GLN A 128 1.69 9.21 7.85
CA GLN A 128 2.29 8.10 8.58
C GLN A 128 2.13 8.35 10.07
N GLY A 129 1.39 7.50 10.76
CA GLY A 129 1.11 7.71 12.18
C GLY A 129 2.02 6.94 13.11
N ALA A 130 1.73 7.08 14.41
CA ALA A 130 2.52 6.52 15.49
C ALA A 130 2.30 5.01 15.69
N ILE A 131 3.17 4.41 16.52
CA ILE A 131 3.00 3.03 16.97
C ILE A 131 1.94 3.01 18.08
N ALA A 132 0.88 2.24 17.85
CA ALA A 132 -0.23 2.01 18.78
C ALA A 132 -0.31 0.53 19.19
N LYS A 133 -1.25 0.22 20.10
CA LYS A 133 -1.63 -1.15 20.45
C LYS A 133 -3.04 -1.46 19.93
N ARG A 134 -3.22 -2.64 19.33
CA ARG A 134 -4.50 -3.21 18.88
C ARG A 134 -4.51 -4.69 19.26
N ASP A 135 -5.52 -5.12 20.03
CA ASP A 135 -5.69 -6.53 20.42
C ASP A 135 -4.40 -7.17 21.00
N GLY A 136 -3.71 -6.42 21.87
CA GLY A 136 -2.44 -6.85 22.49
C GLY A 136 -1.21 -6.80 21.57
N ARG A 137 -1.34 -6.40 20.30
CA ARG A 137 -0.26 -6.31 19.32
C ARG A 137 0.12 -4.86 19.04
N ARG A 138 1.40 -4.62 18.73
CA ARG A 138 1.86 -3.30 18.27
C ARG A 138 1.58 -3.15 16.78
N VAL A 139 1.04 -1.99 16.40
CA VAL A 139 0.73 -1.64 15.01
C VAL A 139 1.18 -0.21 14.73
N ARG A 140 1.67 0.07 13.52
CA ARG A 140 1.77 1.45 13.03
C ARG A 140 0.43 1.82 12.42
N ARG A 141 -0.13 2.96 12.82
CA ARG A 141 -1.46 3.40 12.38
C ARG A 141 -1.34 4.60 11.47
N ASP A 142 -1.35 4.36 10.16
CA ASP A 142 -1.32 5.40 9.14
C ASP A 142 -2.75 5.86 8.80
N VAL A 143 -2.88 7.04 8.19
CA VAL A 143 -4.16 7.59 7.75
C VAL A 143 -4.06 7.97 6.28
N LEU A 144 -4.99 7.46 5.49
CA LEU A 144 -5.20 7.86 4.10
C LEU A 144 -6.50 8.66 4.04
N HIS A 145 -6.44 9.85 3.45
CA HIS A 145 -7.61 10.65 3.12
C HIS A 145 -7.68 10.81 1.61
N VAL A 146 -8.66 10.19 0.96
CA VAL A 146 -8.96 10.40 -0.44
C VAL A 146 -9.95 11.54 -0.57
N ARG A 147 -9.72 12.47 -1.49
CA ARG A 147 -10.62 13.59 -1.74
C ARG A 147 -12.00 13.08 -2.17
N PRO A 148 -13.10 13.53 -1.52
CA PRO A 148 -14.45 13.17 -1.93
C PRO A 148 -14.69 13.51 -3.40
N GLY A 149 -15.40 12.64 -4.11
CA GLY A 149 -15.71 12.82 -5.53
C GLY A 149 -14.55 12.58 -6.51
N THR A 150 -13.39 12.10 -6.03
CA THR A 150 -12.28 11.69 -6.92
C THR A 150 -12.78 10.68 -7.96
N PRO A 151 -12.57 10.92 -9.27
CA PRO A 151 -13.06 10.06 -10.34
C PRO A 151 -12.29 8.73 -10.42
N GLU A 152 -12.92 7.71 -11.00
CA GLU A 152 -12.24 6.47 -11.39
C GLU A 152 -11.43 6.67 -12.69
N PRO A 153 -10.28 6.00 -12.86
CA PRO A 153 -9.67 5.04 -11.93
C PRO A 153 -8.76 5.68 -10.87
N ALA A 154 -8.62 7.02 -10.84
CA ALA A 154 -7.71 7.71 -9.93
C ALA A 154 -7.99 7.38 -8.45
N ARG A 155 -9.27 7.33 -8.07
CA ARG A 155 -9.69 6.91 -6.73
C ARG A 155 -9.19 5.51 -6.38
N THR A 156 -9.49 4.52 -7.23
CA THR A 156 -9.05 3.13 -6.98
C THR A 156 -7.53 3.02 -6.91
N LEU A 157 -6.80 3.76 -7.77
CA LEU A 157 -5.34 3.80 -7.72
C LEU A 157 -4.83 4.44 -6.42
N ALA A 158 -5.42 5.54 -5.95
CA ALA A 158 -5.04 6.18 -4.69
C ALA A 158 -5.26 5.27 -3.48
N LEU A 159 -6.37 4.54 -3.44
CA LEU A 159 -6.66 3.54 -2.41
C LEU A 159 -5.63 2.42 -2.42
N ALA A 160 -5.27 1.90 -3.60
CA ALA A 160 -4.22 0.90 -3.75
C ALA A 160 -2.85 1.42 -3.30
N VAL A 161 -2.53 2.69 -3.58
CA VAL A 161 -1.30 3.35 -3.11
C VAL A 161 -1.26 3.39 -1.59
N GLY A 162 -2.30 3.89 -0.93
CA GLY A 162 -2.33 3.98 0.54
C GLY A 162 -2.19 2.61 1.20
N LEU A 163 -2.94 1.61 0.72
CA LEU A 163 -2.92 0.25 1.27
C LEU A 163 -1.57 -0.47 1.09
N ALA A 164 -0.82 -0.12 0.04
CA ALA A 164 0.47 -0.69 -0.30
C ALA A 164 1.62 0.33 -0.23
N PHE A 165 1.50 1.38 0.59
CA PHE A 165 2.35 2.57 0.48
C PHE A 165 3.85 2.26 0.62
N ASP A 166 4.21 1.40 1.57
CA ASP A 166 5.61 0.97 1.76
C ASP A 166 6.16 0.18 0.57
N VAL A 167 5.32 -0.60 -0.11
CA VAL A 167 5.70 -1.30 -1.34
C VAL A 167 5.90 -0.29 -2.48
N VAL A 168 4.96 0.64 -2.67
CA VAL A 168 5.00 1.66 -3.73
C VAL A 168 6.24 2.56 -3.60
N ARG A 169 6.58 2.99 -2.38
CA ARG A 169 7.76 3.85 -2.14
C ARG A 169 9.08 3.10 -2.11
N GLY A 170 9.05 1.76 -2.18
CA GLY A 170 10.23 0.90 -2.27
C GLY A 170 10.88 0.56 -0.92
N VAL A 171 10.14 0.64 0.18
CA VAL A 171 10.61 0.24 1.51
C VAL A 171 10.18 -1.21 1.85
N GLY A 172 9.08 -1.69 1.24
CA GLY A 172 8.62 -3.06 1.39
C GLY A 172 8.21 -3.39 2.83
N THR A 173 8.82 -4.42 3.42
CA THR A 173 8.56 -4.84 4.81
C THR A 173 9.54 -4.25 5.83
N SER A 174 10.54 -3.49 5.38
CA SER A 174 11.72 -3.12 6.16
C SER A 174 11.61 -1.78 6.91
N HIS A 175 10.43 -1.15 6.99
CA HIS A 175 10.34 0.16 7.63
C HIS A 175 10.35 0.07 9.16
N THR A 176 11.43 0.52 9.78
CA THR A 176 11.64 0.57 11.25
C THR A 176 11.31 1.93 11.87
N GLY A 177 10.99 2.95 11.06
CA GLY A 177 10.82 4.33 11.53
C GLY A 177 9.47 4.56 12.22
N GLY A 178 9.53 5.06 13.46
CA GLY A 178 8.41 5.74 14.13
C GLY A 178 8.42 7.27 13.92
N GLY A 179 9.35 7.79 13.11
CA GLY A 179 9.36 9.19 12.69
C GLY A 179 8.38 9.40 11.55
N GLY A 180 7.23 9.99 11.87
CA GLY A 180 6.17 10.25 10.89
C GLY A 180 6.63 11.21 9.78
N PHE A 181 6.07 11.02 8.60
CA PHE A 181 6.07 12.03 7.54
C PHE A 181 4.63 12.20 7.06
N ASP A 182 4.31 13.42 6.64
CA ASP A 182 3.02 13.76 6.07
C ASP A 182 3.16 14.03 4.57
N PHE A 183 2.25 13.43 3.79
CA PHE A 183 1.92 13.87 2.45
C PHE A 183 0.57 14.59 2.52
N PRO A 184 0.58 15.93 2.65
CA PRO A 184 -0.67 16.69 2.57
C PRO A 184 -1.28 16.51 1.18
N ALA A 185 -2.61 16.42 1.14
CA ALA A 185 -3.33 16.61 -0.12
C ALA A 185 -3.17 18.08 -0.55
N ALA A 186 -2.96 18.31 -1.84
CA ALA A 186 -2.92 19.65 -2.43
C ALA A 186 -4.31 20.28 -2.55
#